data_AF-A0AAV5YZ54-F1
#
_entry.id   AF-A0AAV5YZ54-F1
#
_cell.length_a   1.000
_cell.length_b   1.000
_cell.length_c   1.000
_cell.angle_alpha   90.00
_cell.angle_beta   90.00
_cell.angle_gamma   90.00
#
_symmetry.space_group_name_H-M   'P 1'
#
loop_
_entity.id
_entity.type
_entity.pdbx_description
1 polymer ?
#
loop_
_entity_poly.entity_id
_entity_poly.type
_entity_poly.pdbx_seq_one_letter_code
_entity_poly.pdbx_strand_id
1 'polypeptide(L)' 'GWSKADIRGYVFETARVRRGDWRTVGKSAVAGRKDEARVYIALRSPDDLLVVAAGGPAGGFGVVVPPWYGAKSLAVTTII' A
#
# COMPACT_ATOMS: atom_id res chain seq x y z
N GLY A 1 -1.97 4.04 21.67
CA GLY A 1 -1.91 4.44 20.24
C GLY A 1 -1.41 3.27 19.43
N TRP A 2 -1.57 3.29 18.10
CA TRP A 2 -1.12 2.21 17.22
C TRP A 2 0.40 2.24 17.03
N SER A 3 1.04 1.08 17.12
CA SER A 3 2.46 0.92 16.76
C SER A 3 2.63 0.84 15.24
N LYS A 4 3.88 0.96 14.77
CA LYS A 4 4.22 0.76 13.34
C LYS A 4 3.86 -0.65 12.87
N ALA A 5 4.03 -1.65 13.73
CA ALA A 5 3.72 -3.04 13.43
C ALA A 5 2.19 -3.25 13.27
N ASP A 6 1.39 -2.66 14.15
CA ASP A 6 -0.07 -2.74 14.08
C ASP A 6 -0.60 -2.16 12.75
N ILE A 7 -0.05 -1.02 12.33
CA ILE A 7 -0.41 -0.38 11.05
C ILE A 7 -0.04 -1.28 9.86
N ARG A 8 1.17 -1.85 9.85
CA ARG A 8 1.59 -2.76 8.77
C ARG A 8 0.69 -3.99 8.67
N GLY A 9 0.39 -4.64 9.81
CA GLY A 9 -0.48 -5.80 9.86
C GLY A 9 -1.88 -5.49 9.35
N TYR A 10 -2.48 -4.42 9.88
CA TYR A 10 -3.83 -4.02 9.48
C TYR A 10 -3.92 -3.64 8.00
N VAL A 11 -2.97 -2.87 7.47
CA VAL A 11 -2.98 -2.51 6.05
C VAL A 11 -2.78 -3.75 5.18
N PHE A 12 -1.88 -4.68 5.53
CA PHE A 12 -1.72 -5.93 4.80
C PHE A 12 -3.01 -6.77 4.75
N GLU A 13 -3.71 -6.89 5.87
CA GLU A 13 -4.94 -7.67 5.97
C GLU A 13 -6.14 -7.03 5.24
N THR A 14 -6.22 -5.70 5.25
CA THR A 14 -7.40 -4.97 4.76
C THR A 14 -7.23 -4.41 3.36
N ALA A 15 -6.02 -4.06 2.93
CA ALA A 15 -5.78 -3.43 1.64
C ALA A 15 -5.97 -4.40 0.48
N ARG A 16 -7.09 -4.22 -0.21
CA ARG A 16 -7.51 -4.97 -1.40
C ARG A 16 -7.74 -3.99 -2.53
N VAL A 17 -7.25 -4.31 -3.72
CA VAL A 17 -7.39 -3.45 -4.91
C VAL A 17 -8.16 -4.20 -5.99
N ARG A 18 -9.21 -3.60 -6.54
CA ARG A 18 -9.88 -4.17 -7.72
C ARG A 18 -9.08 -3.80 -8.97
N ARG A 19 -9.04 -4.72 -9.92
CA ARG A 19 -8.35 -4.49 -11.20
C ARG A 19 -8.84 -3.23 -11.91
N GLY A 20 -10.15 -2.99 -11.89
CA GLY A 20 -10.76 -1.81 -12.51
C GLY A 20 -10.33 -0.48 -11.88
N ASP A 21 -10.04 -0.44 -10.57
CA ASP A 21 -9.75 0.80 -9.84
C ASP A 21 -8.49 1.51 -10.38
N TRP A 22 -7.52 0.74 -10.89
CA TRP A 22 -6.30 1.29 -11.53
C TRP A 22 -6.59 2.24 -12.69
N ARG A 23 -7.73 2.08 -13.36
CA ARG A 23 -8.15 2.97 -14.45
C ARG A 23 -8.62 4.34 -13.96
N THR A 24 -9.11 4.42 -12.72
CA THR A 24 -9.61 5.66 -12.11
C THR A 24 -8.49 6.56 -11.59
N VAL A 25 -7.29 6.00 -11.40
CA VAL A 25 -6.10 6.69 -10.86
C VAL A 25 -5.02 6.95 -11.92
N GLY A 26 -5.42 7.08 -13.20
CA GLY A 26 -4.49 7.40 -14.28
C GLY A 26 -3.58 6.25 -14.74
N LYS A 27 -3.83 5.00 -14.31
CA LYS A 27 -3.07 3.81 -14.73
C LYS A 27 -3.83 2.92 -15.71
N SER A 28 -4.71 3.52 -16.54
CA SER A 28 -5.53 2.79 -17.50
C SER A 28 -4.72 2.04 -18.57
N ALA A 29 -3.54 2.55 -18.93
CA ALA A 29 -2.65 1.93 -19.91
C ALA A 29 -2.11 0.54 -19.48
N VAL A 30 -2.04 0.27 -18.18
CA VAL A 30 -1.54 -1.02 -17.64
C VAL A 30 -2.65 -1.91 -17.06
N ALA A 31 -3.90 -1.41 -17.03
CA ALA A 31 -5.05 -2.10 -16.46
C ALA A 31 -6.04 -2.52 -17.56
N GLY A 32 -5.74 -3.64 -18.23
CA GLY A 32 -6.62 -4.21 -19.26
C GLY A 32 -7.98 -4.64 -18.70
N ARG A 33 -9.03 -4.57 -19.55
CA ARG A 33 -10.45 -4.76 -19.17
C ARG A 33 -10.88 -6.18 -18.81
N LYS A 34 -10.00 -7.16 -19.04
CA LYS A 34 -10.28 -8.55 -18.64
C LYS A 34 -10.29 -8.63 -17.11
N ASP A 35 -11.30 -9.28 -16.54
CA ASP A 35 -11.45 -9.53 -15.10
C ASP A 35 -11.46 -8.24 -14.24
N GLU A 36 -12.14 -7.18 -14.68
CA GLU A 36 -12.15 -5.88 -13.97
C GLU A 36 -12.62 -5.95 -12.51
N ALA A 37 -13.54 -6.88 -12.19
CA ALA A 37 -14.03 -7.11 -10.84
C ALA A 37 -13.06 -7.92 -9.95
N ARG A 38 -11.97 -8.47 -10.51
CA ARG A 38 -11.01 -9.27 -9.76
C ARG A 38 -10.31 -8.43 -8.70
N VAL A 39 -10.24 -8.97 -7.50
CA VAL A 39 -9.58 -8.35 -6.34
C VAL A 39 -8.20 -8.98 -6.14
N TYR A 40 -7.21 -8.13 -5.86
CA TYR A 40 -5.85 -8.52 -5.52
C TYR A 40 -5.49 -8.00 -4.12
N ILE A 41 -4.60 -8.72 -3.46
CA ILE A 41 -3.95 -8.21 -2.25
C ILE A 41 -3.02 -7.05 -2.65
N ALA A 42 -3.04 -5.95 -1.91
CA ALA A 42 -2.29 -4.74 -2.29
C ALA A 42 -0.78 -4.89 -2.04
N LEU A 43 -0.40 -5.69 -1.04
CA LEU A 43 0.97 -5.88 -0.55
C LEU A 43 1.28 -7.38 -0.51
N ARG A 44 2.53 -7.79 -0.78
CA ARG A 44 2.95 -9.20 -0.72
C ARG A 44 3.22 -9.65 0.71
N SER A 45 3.69 -8.73 1.54
CA SER A 45 3.87 -8.89 2.98
C SER A 45 3.65 -7.55 3.70
N PRO A 46 3.46 -7.55 5.02
CA PRO A 46 3.41 -6.32 5.82
C PRO A 46 4.67 -5.45 5.68
N ASP A 47 5.82 -6.04 5.35
CA ASP A 47 7.10 -5.34 5.19
C ASP A 47 7.21 -4.53 3.90
N ASP A 48 6.32 -4.75 2.93
CA ASP A 48 6.21 -3.88 1.76
C ASP A 48 5.74 -2.45 2.12
N LEU A 49 5.24 -2.24 3.35
CA LEU A 49 4.79 -0.94 3.87
C LEU A 49 5.82 -0.29 4.81
N LEU A 50 6.39 0.84 4.38
CA LEU A 50 7.23 1.67 5.22
C LEU A 50 6.40 2.67 6.03
N VAL A 51 6.38 2.50 7.35
CA VAL A 51 5.72 3.42 8.29
C VAL A 51 6.76 4.37 8.89
N VAL A 52 6.77 5.62 8.43
CA VAL A 52 7.74 6.64 8.85
C VAL A 52 7.46 7.09 10.30
N ALA A 53 6.20 7.39 10.61
CA ALA A 53 5.75 7.81 11.94
C ALA A 53 4.51 7.02 12.36
N ALA A 54 4.50 6.57 13.62
CA ALA A 54 3.36 5.97 14.29
C ALA A 54 3.49 6.17 15.80
N GLY A 55 2.36 6.26 16.50
CA GLY A 55 2.31 6.55 17.93
C GLY A 55 2.22 8.06 18.24
N GLY A 56 1.60 8.38 19.38
CA GLY A 56 1.37 9.75 19.86
C GLY A 56 -0.09 9.98 20.33
N PRO A 57 -0.36 10.99 21.20
CA PRO A 57 -1.71 11.28 21.70
C PRO A 57 -2.65 11.96 20.70
N ALA A 58 -2.11 12.55 19.61
CA ALA A 58 -2.84 13.52 18.78
C ALA A 58 -3.48 12.99 17.48
N GLY A 59 -3.43 11.68 17.19
CA GLY A 59 -3.96 11.14 15.92
C GLY A 59 -3.08 11.52 14.71
N GLY A 60 -2.80 10.60 13.78
CA GLY A 60 -3.75 10.21 12.73
C GLY A 60 -3.33 10.70 11.34
N PHE A 61 -2.27 11.52 11.22
CA PHE A 61 -1.73 11.90 9.92
C PHE A 61 -0.83 10.79 9.37
N GLY A 62 -1.27 10.19 8.27
CA GLY A 62 -0.49 9.23 7.48
C GLY A 62 -0.36 9.73 6.05
N VAL A 63 0.87 9.78 5.53
CA VAL A 63 1.12 9.97 4.10
C VAL A 63 1.52 8.62 3.52
N VAL A 64 0.73 8.14 2.56
CA VAL A 64 1.07 6.93 1.80
C VAL A 64 1.72 7.38 0.49
N VAL A 65 3.02 7.08 0.34
CA VAL A 65 3.70 7.19 -0.95
C VAL A 65 3.57 5.83 -1.63
N PRO A 66 2.68 5.67 -2.62
CA PRO A 66 2.50 4.38 -3.27
C PRO A 66 3.78 3.99 -4.03
N PRO A 67 4.12 2.71 -4.09
CA PRO A 67 5.21 2.26 -4.94
C PRO A 67 4.90 2.57 -6.41
N TRP A 68 5.96 2.77 -7.18
CA TRP A 68 5.88 2.75 -8.63
C TRP A 68 5.29 1.41 -9.09
N TYR A 69 4.49 1.42 -10.16
CA TYR A 69 3.87 0.19 -10.65
C TYR A 69 4.97 -0.78 -11.13
N GLY A 70 5.22 -1.83 -10.36
CA GLY A 70 6.20 -2.86 -10.70
C GLY A 70 6.77 -3.58 -9.48
N ALA A 71 7.18 -4.84 -9.67
CA ALA A 71 7.75 -5.67 -8.59
C ALA A 71 9.24 -5.37 -8.28
N LYS A 72 9.79 -4.28 -8.84
CA LYS A 72 11.25 -4.02 -8.86
C LYS A 72 11.73 -3.05 -7.78
N SER A 73 10.83 -2.52 -6.94
CA SER A 73 11.19 -1.56 -5.89
C SER A 73 10.77 -2.11 -4.53
N LEU A 74 11.67 -2.00 -3.55
CA LEU A 74 11.43 -2.40 -2.16
C LEU A 74 11.50 -1.17 -1.26
N ALA A 75 10.61 -1.10 -0.28
CA ALA A 75 10.69 -0.10 0.76
C ALA A 75 11.79 -0.51 1.75
N VAL A 76 12.76 0.37 1.98
CA VAL A 76 13.91 0.10 2.85
C VAL A 76 14.14 1.25 3.82
N THR A 77 14.65 0.95 5.00
CA THR A 77 15.21 1.95 5.94
C THR A 77 16.72 1.76 5.95
N THR A 78 17.48 2.80 5.60
CA THR A 78 18.93 2.82 5.75
C THR A 78 19.33 3.85 6.79
N ILE A 79 20.43 3.57 7.47
CA ILE A 79 21.16 4.59 8.24
C ILE A 79 22.03 5.35 7.23
N ILE A 80 22.15 6.66 7.41
CA ILE A 80 23.08 7.53 6.66
C ILE A 80 24.32 7.77 7.52
#